data_AF-A0A6G4R159-F1
#
_entry.id   AF-A0A6G4R159-F1
#
_cell.length_a   1.000
_cell.length_b   1.000
_cell.length_c   1.000
_cell.angle_alpha   90.00
_cell.angle_beta   90.00
_cell.angle_gamma   90.00
#
_symmetry.space_group_name_H-M   'P 1'
#
loop_
_entity.id
_entity.type
_entity.pdbx_description
1 polymer ?
#
loop_
_entity_poly.entity_id
_entity_poly.type
_entity_poly.pdbx_seq_one_letter_code
_entity_poly.pdbx_strand_id
1 'polypeptide(L)'
;MADDRRLTLARPDLADIALEGRVAAERYDAPKARQVAVPTAALRKAPAPDAEQESQLLFGERFAVLDMKDGFAWGQAARDGYVGWVAEAELGPLGESATHQVAVLRTYAFDAPDIKSRPAGLYSLGALVSVEAREGRFAKGAGTGWFIEAHLAPIGLPAAVDPAKVALGFLGAPYQWGGRESLGLDCSGLVQQALAATGKAVPRDTDMQFGFFAPIDEADRRRGDLVFWKGHVAILLDRDTIVHANAHHMAVAIEPLDEAIARIDAAGVGQPTGWRRP
;
A
#
# COMPACT_ATOMS: atom_id res chain seq x y z
N MET A 1 2.50 -21.56 -1.47
CA MET A 1 1.60 -20.50 -0.97
C MET A 1 1.21 -20.71 0.49
N ALA A 2 0.96 -21.93 0.99
CA ALA A 2 0.57 -22.15 2.38
C ALA A 2 1.65 -21.76 3.43
N ASP A 3 2.93 -21.69 3.06
CA ASP A 3 4.03 -21.41 3.99
C ASP A 3 4.53 -19.96 4.04
N ASP A 4 4.01 -19.05 3.21
CA ASP A 4 4.47 -17.66 3.29
C ASP A 4 3.78 -16.94 4.46
N ARG A 5 4.52 -16.70 5.54
CA ARG A 5 4.02 -16.01 6.74
C ARG A 5 3.38 -14.65 6.45
N ARG A 6 3.73 -14.03 5.32
CA ARG A 6 3.20 -12.73 4.92
C ARG A 6 1.78 -12.85 4.38
N LEU A 7 1.35 -14.02 3.91
CA LEU A 7 0.04 -14.24 3.27
C LEU A 7 -0.80 -15.32 3.97
N THR A 8 -0.19 -16.10 4.86
CA THR A 8 -0.86 -17.12 5.66
C THR A 8 -1.04 -16.60 7.08
N LEU A 9 -2.29 -16.37 7.50
CA LEU A 9 -2.63 -15.96 8.86
C LEU A 9 -2.55 -17.16 9.82
N ALA A 10 -1.34 -17.67 10.01
CA ALA A 10 -1.05 -18.80 10.90
C ALA A 10 0.31 -18.66 11.60
N ARG A 11 0.34 -19.16 12.83
CA ARG A 11 1.53 -19.49 13.63
C ARG A 11 1.33 -20.90 14.21
N PRO A 12 2.37 -21.57 14.72
CA PRO A 12 2.24 -22.91 15.30
C PRO A 12 1.20 -22.99 16.44
N ASP A 13 1.03 -21.93 17.22
CA ASP A 13 0.08 -21.84 18.33
C ASP A 13 -1.35 -21.51 17.89
N LEU A 14 -1.51 -20.72 16.81
CA LEU A 14 -2.78 -20.12 16.44
C LEU A 14 -2.86 -19.87 14.92
N ALA A 15 -3.94 -20.33 14.30
CA ALA A 15 -4.26 -20.04 12.90
C ALA A 15 -5.71 -19.59 12.71
N ASP A 16 -5.97 -18.94 11.58
CA ASP A 16 -7.34 -18.67 11.14
C ASP A 16 -8.11 -20.00 10.97
N ILE A 17 -9.34 -20.05 11.46
CA ILE A 17 -10.26 -21.19 11.28
C ILE A 17 -10.43 -21.61 9.82
N ALA A 18 -10.30 -20.69 8.86
CA ALA A 18 -10.34 -21.00 7.44
C ALA A 18 -9.16 -21.89 6.95
N LEU A 19 -8.12 -22.05 7.79
CA LEU A 19 -6.94 -22.86 7.50
C LEU A 19 -6.96 -24.25 8.18
N GLU A 20 -8.02 -24.57 8.94
CA GLU A 20 -8.16 -25.86 9.60
C GLU A 20 -8.08 -27.01 8.58
N GLY A 21 -7.25 -28.01 8.89
CA GLY A 21 -6.96 -29.14 8.00
C GLY A 21 -6.02 -28.84 6.82
N ARG A 22 -5.57 -27.58 6.66
CA ARG A 22 -4.63 -27.16 5.59
C ARG A 22 -3.28 -26.72 6.15
N VAL A 23 -3.27 -26.08 7.32
CA VAL A 23 -2.08 -25.61 8.03
C VAL A 23 -2.17 -26.13 9.46
N ALA A 24 -1.10 -26.74 9.98
CA ALA A 24 -1.09 -27.25 11.35
C ALA A 24 -0.92 -26.10 12.37
N ALA A 25 -1.84 -26.02 13.34
CA ALA A 25 -1.76 -25.16 14.51
C ALA A 25 -2.39 -25.84 15.74
N GLU A 26 -1.98 -25.44 16.94
CA GLU A 26 -2.56 -25.94 18.21
C GLU A 26 -4.02 -25.51 18.39
N ARG A 27 -4.37 -24.31 17.92
CA ARG A 27 -5.74 -23.77 17.96
C ARG A 27 -6.09 -23.03 16.67
N TYR A 28 -7.39 -23.01 16.37
CA TYR A 28 -7.95 -22.23 15.27
C TYR A 28 -9.07 -21.33 15.78
N ASP A 29 -9.00 -20.04 15.43
CA ASP A 29 -10.00 -19.03 15.82
C ASP A 29 -10.51 -18.27 14.59
N ALA A 30 -11.73 -17.72 14.69
CA ALA A 30 -12.26 -16.83 13.66
C ALA A 30 -11.75 -15.40 13.89
N PRO A 31 -11.16 -14.74 12.87
CA PRO A 31 -10.67 -13.38 13.03
C PRO A 31 -11.82 -12.37 13.19
N LYS A 32 -11.56 -11.33 13.97
CA LYS A 32 -12.47 -10.21 14.20
C LYS A 32 -12.12 -9.05 13.27
N ALA A 33 -13.08 -8.66 12.45
CA ALA A 33 -12.89 -7.54 11.54
C ALA A 33 -12.81 -6.20 12.30
N ARG A 34 -11.77 -5.42 11.97
CA ARG A 34 -11.52 -4.06 12.45
C ARG A 34 -11.23 -3.16 11.24
N GLN A 35 -11.16 -1.86 11.49
CA GLN A 35 -10.87 -0.86 10.48
C GLN A 35 -9.77 0.09 10.97
N VAL A 36 -8.89 0.51 10.07
CA VAL A 36 -7.88 1.55 10.38
C VAL A 36 -8.59 2.88 10.60
N ALA A 37 -8.43 3.45 11.80
CA ALA A 37 -9.10 4.68 12.23
C ALA A 37 -8.21 5.94 12.16
N VAL A 38 -6.92 5.76 11.93
CA VAL A 38 -5.93 6.83 11.72
C VAL A 38 -5.60 6.97 10.23
N PRO A 39 -5.01 8.10 9.77
CA PRO A 39 -4.61 8.27 8.37
C PRO A 39 -3.78 7.11 7.80
N THR A 40 -2.85 6.61 8.60
CA THR A 40 -1.98 5.49 8.26
C THR A 40 -1.61 4.71 9.52
N ALA A 41 -1.49 3.40 9.40
CA ALA A 41 -1.05 2.50 10.46
C ALA A 41 0.11 1.63 9.98
N ALA A 42 1.13 1.44 10.80
CA ALA A 42 2.26 0.58 10.45
C ALA A 42 1.87 -0.89 10.60
N LEU A 43 2.21 -1.72 9.60
CA LEU A 43 2.10 -3.17 9.70
C LEU A 43 3.49 -3.75 9.93
N ARG A 44 3.70 -4.26 11.15
CA ARG A 44 5.01 -4.63 11.69
C ARG A 44 5.21 -6.13 11.76
N LYS A 45 6.48 -6.52 11.81
CA LYS A 45 6.91 -7.91 11.95
C LYS A 45 6.64 -8.50 13.34
N ALA A 46 6.63 -7.67 14.38
CA ALA A 46 6.51 -8.09 15.78
C ALA A 46 5.65 -7.08 16.58
N PRO A 47 5.09 -7.46 17.75
CA PRO A 47 4.25 -6.60 18.59
C PRO A 47 5.11 -5.63 19.41
N ALA A 48 5.89 -4.78 18.74
CA ALA A 48 6.71 -3.77 19.40
C ALA A 48 6.72 -2.46 18.59
N PRO A 49 6.76 -1.29 19.24
CA PRO A 49 6.75 0.01 18.55
C PRO A 49 7.95 0.22 17.61
N ASP A 50 9.09 -0.36 17.96
CA ASP A 50 10.36 -0.29 17.22
C ASP A 50 10.59 -1.48 16.27
N ALA A 51 9.64 -2.43 16.22
CA ALA A 51 9.72 -3.54 15.28
C ALA A 51 9.70 -3.05 13.83
N GLU A 52 10.46 -3.76 12.98
CA GLU A 52 10.51 -3.54 11.54
C GLU A 52 9.10 -3.40 10.96
N GLN A 53 8.87 -2.29 10.26
CA GLN A 53 7.68 -2.10 9.43
C GLN A 53 7.88 -2.87 8.12
N GLU A 54 6.94 -3.75 7.79
CA GLU A 54 6.98 -4.55 6.55
C GLU A 54 5.95 -4.02 5.53
N SER A 55 4.89 -3.35 6.01
CA SER A 55 3.90 -2.68 5.17
C SER A 55 3.22 -1.54 5.94
N GLN A 56 2.26 -0.89 5.31
CA GLN A 56 1.48 0.20 5.89
C GLN A 56 0.03 0.03 5.45
N LEU A 57 -0.90 0.28 6.36
CA LEU A 57 -2.33 0.33 6.07
C LEU A 57 -2.78 1.79 5.98
N LEU A 58 -3.74 2.08 5.12
CA LEU A 58 -4.33 3.42 4.98
C LEU A 58 -5.67 3.49 5.71
N PHE A 59 -6.10 4.71 6.05
CA PHE A 59 -7.41 4.96 6.66
C PHE A 59 -8.54 4.21 5.94
N GLY A 60 -9.44 3.64 6.73
CA GLY A 60 -10.63 2.94 6.23
C GLY A 60 -10.36 1.54 5.69
N GLU A 61 -9.10 1.13 5.52
CA GLU A 61 -8.77 -0.26 5.18
C GLU A 61 -9.18 -1.22 6.32
N ARG A 62 -9.65 -2.41 5.93
CA ARG A 62 -10.10 -3.44 6.87
C ARG A 62 -8.93 -4.34 7.26
N PHE A 63 -8.94 -4.76 8.52
CA PHE A 63 -7.93 -5.63 9.10
C PHE A 63 -8.61 -6.72 9.92
N ALA A 64 -8.34 -7.98 9.60
CA ALA A 64 -8.91 -9.15 10.26
C ALA A 64 -8.00 -9.57 11.43
N VAL A 65 -8.34 -9.16 12.64
CA VAL A 65 -7.54 -9.40 13.86
C VAL A 65 -7.78 -10.80 14.38
N LEU A 66 -6.72 -11.58 14.53
CA LEU A 66 -6.79 -12.94 15.08
C LEU A 66 -6.24 -13.01 16.51
N ASP A 67 -5.27 -12.17 16.85
CA ASP A 67 -4.62 -12.19 18.16
C ASP A 67 -4.27 -10.77 18.63
N MET A 68 -4.09 -10.60 19.94
CA MET A 68 -3.69 -9.34 20.56
C MET A 68 -2.62 -9.60 21.60
N LYS A 69 -1.53 -8.82 21.54
CA LYS A 69 -0.40 -8.92 22.45
C LYS A 69 0.27 -7.57 22.62
N ASP A 70 0.52 -7.18 23.86
CA ASP A 70 1.31 -5.98 24.23
C ASP A 70 0.80 -4.69 23.56
N GLY A 71 -0.51 -4.56 23.38
CA GLY A 71 -1.14 -3.40 22.71
C GLY A 71 -1.07 -3.43 21.17
N PHE A 72 -0.70 -4.56 20.58
CA PHE A 72 -0.69 -4.80 19.14
C PHE A 72 -1.67 -5.90 18.76
N ALA A 73 -2.38 -5.71 17.66
CA ALA A 73 -3.24 -6.68 17.03
C ALA A 73 -2.47 -7.39 15.90
N TRP A 74 -2.37 -8.72 15.97
CA TRP A 74 -1.90 -9.55 14.87
C TRP A 74 -3.08 -9.97 14.01
N GLY A 75 -2.92 -9.85 12.69
CA GLY A 75 -4.02 -10.07 11.77
C GLY A 75 -3.61 -9.94 10.32
N GLN A 76 -4.62 -9.91 9.45
CA GLN A 76 -4.44 -9.87 8.02
C GLN A 76 -5.14 -8.67 7.39
N ALA A 77 -4.42 -7.96 6.52
CA ALA A 77 -4.94 -6.86 5.73
C ALA A 77 -5.89 -7.36 4.65
N ALA A 78 -7.11 -6.81 4.59
CA ALA A 78 -8.09 -7.22 3.59
C ALA A 78 -7.69 -6.82 2.16
N ARG A 79 -6.83 -5.81 2.00
CA ARG A 79 -6.48 -5.24 0.70
C ARG A 79 -5.61 -6.15 -0.16
N ASP A 80 -4.59 -6.75 0.43
CA ASP A 80 -3.57 -7.53 -0.26
C ASP A 80 -3.24 -8.86 0.44
N GLY A 81 -3.95 -9.19 1.53
CA GLY A 81 -3.74 -10.40 2.31
C GLY A 81 -2.50 -10.33 3.20
N TYR A 82 -1.87 -9.17 3.38
CA TYR A 82 -0.62 -9.09 4.14
C TYR A 82 -0.85 -9.28 5.64
N VAL A 83 -0.05 -10.14 6.26
CA VAL A 83 -0.14 -10.51 7.67
C VAL A 83 0.93 -9.77 8.48
N GLY A 84 0.55 -9.26 9.65
CA GLY A 84 1.48 -8.57 10.54
C GLY A 84 0.82 -8.02 11.79
N TRP A 85 1.53 -7.17 12.51
CA TRP A 85 1.11 -6.52 13.76
C TRP A 85 0.80 -5.04 13.55
N VAL A 86 -0.34 -4.59 14.03
CA VAL A 86 -0.77 -3.18 14.01
C VAL A 86 -0.99 -2.71 15.44
N ALA A 87 -0.68 -1.47 15.78
CA ALA A 87 -1.03 -0.94 17.10
C ALA A 87 -2.55 -0.98 17.29
N GLU A 88 -3.04 -1.56 18.40
CA GLU A 88 -4.47 -1.73 18.63
C GLU A 88 -5.20 -0.38 18.65
N ALA A 89 -4.56 0.66 19.21
CA ALA A 89 -5.10 2.01 19.28
C ALA A 89 -5.31 2.68 17.90
N GLU A 90 -4.68 2.16 16.83
CA GLU A 90 -4.85 2.64 15.46
C GLU A 90 -6.05 1.98 14.76
N LEU A 91 -6.65 0.95 15.38
CA LEU A 91 -7.78 0.19 14.86
C LEU A 91 -9.09 0.56 15.58
N GLY A 92 -10.07 1.05 14.83
CA GLY A 92 -11.43 1.26 15.27
C GLY A 92 -12.35 0.05 15.05
N PRO A 93 -13.59 0.10 15.57
CA PRO A 93 -14.65 -0.81 15.14
C PRO A 93 -14.91 -0.66 13.64
N LEU A 94 -15.58 -1.63 13.02
CA LEU A 94 -16.06 -1.45 11.65
C LEU A 94 -17.06 -0.29 11.60
N GLY A 95 -16.74 0.73 10.80
CA GLY A 95 -17.70 1.75 10.40
C GLY A 95 -18.58 1.30 9.24
N GLU A 96 -19.33 2.26 8.70
CA GLU A 96 -20.07 2.11 7.45
C GLU A 96 -19.15 1.66 6.31
N SER A 97 -19.72 0.93 5.35
CA SER A 97 -18.94 0.51 4.18
C SER A 97 -18.45 1.73 3.39
N ALA A 98 -17.19 1.71 2.99
CA ALA A 98 -16.62 2.78 2.20
C ALA A 98 -17.40 2.95 0.89
N THR A 99 -17.68 4.20 0.53
CA THR A 99 -18.36 4.55 -0.72
C THR A 99 -17.40 5.22 -1.70
N HIS A 100 -16.34 5.83 -1.19
CA HIS A 100 -15.35 6.57 -1.96
C HIS A 100 -13.93 6.21 -1.51
N GLN A 101 -12.98 6.57 -2.36
CA GLN A 101 -11.55 6.57 -2.07
C GLN A 101 -10.95 7.94 -2.39
N VAL A 102 -9.86 8.30 -1.71
CA VAL A 102 -9.03 9.44 -2.11
C VAL A 102 -8.39 9.14 -3.45
N ALA A 103 -8.63 10.00 -4.44
CA ALA A 103 -8.23 9.82 -5.84
C ALA A 103 -7.09 10.77 -6.29
N VAL A 104 -6.73 11.72 -5.44
CA VAL A 104 -5.54 12.57 -5.61
C VAL A 104 -4.40 12.04 -4.73
N LEU A 105 -3.17 12.51 -4.96
CA LEU A 105 -1.99 12.07 -4.20
C LEU A 105 -2.21 12.16 -2.68
N ARG A 106 -2.75 13.29 -2.21
CA ARG A 106 -3.12 13.52 -0.82
C ARG A 106 -4.13 14.64 -0.68
N THR A 107 -4.94 14.60 0.37
CA THR A 107 -5.93 15.65 0.70
C THR A 107 -6.10 15.81 2.19
N TYR A 108 -6.47 17.00 2.64
CA TYR A 108 -6.97 17.21 3.99
C TYR A 108 -8.45 16.88 4.09
N ALA A 109 -8.87 16.44 5.27
CA ALA A 109 -10.24 16.62 5.75
C ALA A 109 -10.25 17.78 6.74
N PHE A 110 -11.32 18.57 6.74
CA PHE A 110 -11.48 19.78 7.56
C PHE A 110 -12.60 19.62 8.60
N ASP A 111 -12.54 20.30 9.74
CA ASP A 111 -13.58 20.21 10.78
C ASP A 111 -14.96 20.74 10.30
N ALA A 112 -14.96 21.67 9.35
CA ALA A 112 -16.14 22.25 8.71
C ALA A 112 -15.99 22.25 7.18
N PRO A 113 -17.07 22.45 6.40
CA PRO A 113 -16.99 22.62 4.94
C PRO A 113 -16.44 24.01 4.56
N ASP A 114 -15.27 24.35 5.11
CA ASP A 114 -14.53 25.58 4.92
C ASP A 114 -13.04 25.26 4.87
N ILE A 115 -12.37 25.70 3.80
CA ILE A 115 -10.91 25.55 3.61
C ILE A 115 -10.08 26.28 4.67
N LYS A 116 -10.67 27.23 5.40
CA LYS A 116 -10.03 27.97 6.50
C LYS A 116 -10.22 27.30 7.86
N SER A 117 -11.10 26.30 7.95
CA SER A 117 -11.29 25.57 9.20
C SER A 117 -10.10 24.64 9.48
N ARG A 118 -10.01 24.16 10.72
CA ARG A 118 -8.89 23.32 11.15
C ARG A 118 -8.85 22.02 10.32
N PRO A 119 -7.66 21.59 9.83
CA PRO A 119 -7.48 20.25 9.29
C PRO A 119 -7.66 19.18 10.39
N ALA A 120 -8.57 18.25 10.15
CA ALA A 120 -8.83 17.08 11.00
C ALA A 120 -7.83 15.93 10.73
N GLY A 121 -7.36 15.81 9.50
CA GLY A 121 -6.41 14.77 9.10
C GLY A 121 -5.90 14.97 7.66
N LEU A 122 -4.80 14.31 7.34
CA LEU A 122 -4.19 14.26 6.00
C LEU A 122 -4.28 12.83 5.47
N TYR A 123 -4.97 12.64 4.36
CA TYR A 123 -5.27 11.32 3.81
C TYR A 123 -4.60 11.14 2.45
N SER A 124 -3.99 9.98 2.25
CA SER A 124 -3.23 9.65 1.04
C SER A 124 -4.10 8.96 -0.02
N LEU A 125 -3.63 8.97 -1.27
CA LEU A 125 -4.20 8.20 -2.38
C LEU A 125 -4.58 6.78 -1.95
N GLY A 126 -5.82 6.39 -2.22
CA GLY A 126 -6.35 5.06 -1.89
C GLY A 126 -6.91 4.91 -0.47
N ALA A 127 -6.84 5.94 0.39
CA ALA A 127 -7.58 5.94 1.66
C ALA A 127 -9.09 5.83 1.39
N LEU A 128 -9.77 5.00 2.18
CA LEU A 128 -11.19 4.65 1.98
C LEU A 128 -12.09 5.47 2.90
N VAL A 129 -13.16 6.03 2.34
CA VAL A 129 -14.06 6.95 3.06
C VAL A 129 -15.51 6.57 2.80
N SER A 130 -16.35 6.62 3.84
CA SER A 130 -17.81 6.60 3.70
C SER A 130 -18.35 8.03 3.72
N VAL A 131 -18.79 8.53 2.56
CA VAL A 131 -19.37 9.88 2.46
C VAL A 131 -20.80 9.89 2.99
N GLU A 132 -21.07 10.69 4.03
CA GLU A 132 -22.36 10.76 4.73
C GLU A 132 -23.17 12.04 4.43
N ALA A 133 -22.48 13.12 4.03
CA ALA A 133 -23.12 14.40 3.73
C ALA A 133 -22.32 15.19 2.69
N ARG A 134 -22.97 16.17 2.06
CA ARG A 134 -22.37 17.08 1.08
C ARG A 134 -22.81 18.51 1.34
N GLU A 135 -21.87 19.44 1.20
CA GLU A 135 -22.13 20.87 1.30
C GLU A 135 -21.22 21.63 0.34
N GLY A 136 -21.82 22.25 -0.69
CA GLY A 136 -21.06 22.94 -1.73
C GLY A 136 -20.05 22.02 -2.42
N ARG A 137 -18.76 22.34 -2.27
CA ARG A 137 -17.63 21.57 -2.84
C ARG A 137 -17.03 20.54 -1.88
N PHE A 138 -17.69 20.29 -0.76
CA PHE A 138 -17.21 19.41 0.30
C PHE A 138 -18.06 18.17 0.49
N ALA A 139 -17.40 17.07 0.82
CA ALA A 139 -18.02 15.80 1.19
C ALA A 139 -17.56 15.42 2.61
N LYS A 140 -18.50 15.20 3.53
CA LYS A 140 -18.21 14.76 4.90
C LYS A 140 -17.99 13.25 4.93
N GLY A 141 -16.85 12.81 5.44
CA GLY A 141 -16.57 11.39 5.67
C GLY A 141 -16.92 10.97 7.09
N ALA A 142 -17.57 9.83 7.25
CA ALA A 142 -17.88 9.24 8.55
C ALA A 142 -16.60 9.00 9.37
N GLY A 143 -16.59 9.46 10.63
CA GLY A 143 -15.42 9.35 11.51
C GLY A 143 -14.22 10.22 11.11
N THR A 144 -14.39 11.12 10.15
CA THR A 144 -13.36 12.06 9.66
C THR A 144 -13.95 13.48 9.60
N GLY A 145 -13.39 14.35 8.76
CA GLY A 145 -13.92 15.67 8.47
C GLY A 145 -14.53 15.80 7.07
N TRP A 146 -14.51 17.02 6.57
CA TRP A 146 -14.97 17.44 5.25
C TRP A 146 -13.81 17.46 4.26
N PHE A 147 -13.88 16.60 3.25
CA PHE A 147 -12.94 16.58 2.14
C PHE A 147 -13.39 17.54 1.05
N ILE A 148 -12.45 18.00 0.21
CA ILE A 148 -12.82 18.54 -1.10
C ILE A 148 -13.38 17.39 -1.95
N GLU A 149 -14.63 17.49 -2.40
CA GLU A 149 -15.31 16.38 -3.08
C GLU A 149 -14.57 15.94 -4.35
N ALA A 150 -14.00 16.89 -5.11
CA ALA A 150 -13.21 16.61 -6.30
C ALA A 150 -11.92 15.81 -6.03
N HIS A 151 -11.51 15.63 -4.77
CA HIS A 151 -10.38 14.80 -4.40
C HIS A 151 -10.77 13.33 -4.15
N LEU A 152 -12.07 13.03 -4.15
CA LEU A 152 -12.61 11.69 -3.94
C LEU A 152 -13.13 11.11 -5.26
N ALA A 153 -13.09 9.79 -5.38
CA ALA A 153 -13.77 9.03 -6.44
C ALA A 153 -14.58 7.89 -5.82
N PRO A 154 -15.72 7.48 -6.41
CA PRO A 154 -16.43 6.28 -5.98
C PRO A 154 -15.51 5.06 -6.01
N ILE A 155 -15.66 4.17 -5.02
CA ILE A 155 -14.93 2.90 -5.05
C ILE A 155 -15.37 2.04 -6.24
N GLY A 156 -14.48 1.18 -6.73
CA GLY A 156 -14.77 0.26 -7.85
C GLY A 156 -14.65 0.87 -9.24
N LEU A 157 -14.40 2.18 -9.34
CA LEU A 157 -14.08 2.84 -10.61
C LEU A 157 -12.60 3.24 -10.64
N PRO A 158 -11.86 2.92 -11.73
CA PRO A 158 -10.49 3.40 -11.89
C PRO A 158 -10.47 4.93 -11.93
N ALA A 159 -9.67 5.55 -11.05
CA ALA A 159 -9.46 7.00 -11.07
C ALA A 159 -8.39 7.42 -12.10
N ALA A 160 -7.51 6.48 -12.48
CA ALA A 160 -6.46 6.67 -13.47
C ALA A 160 -6.43 5.51 -14.47
N VAL A 161 -5.75 5.73 -15.60
CA VAL A 161 -5.56 4.73 -16.67
C VAL A 161 -4.08 4.39 -16.92
N ASP A 162 -3.15 5.18 -16.38
CA ASP A 162 -1.71 5.03 -16.60
C ASP A 162 -0.98 4.97 -15.25
N PRO A 163 -0.48 3.79 -14.82
CA PRO A 163 0.23 3.66 -13.55
C PRO A 163 1.54 4.45 -13.53
N ALA A 164 2.22 4.63 -14.67
CA ALA A 164 3.43 5.45 -14.73
C ALA A 164 3.12 6.93 -14.47
N LYS A 165 1.96 7.43 -14.95
CA LYS A 165 1.49 8.79 -14.62
C LYS A 165 1.18 8.94 -13.13
N VAL A 166 0.56 7.92 -12.51
CA VAL A 166 0.29 7.95 -11.06
C VAL A 166 1.61 7.98 -10.29
N ALA A 167 2.57 7.14 -10.66
CA ALA A 167 3.89 7.09 -10.04
C ALA A 167 4.65 8.43 -10.14
N LEU A 168 4.56 9.11 -11.28
CA LEU A 168 5.12 10.46 -11.45
C LEU A 168 4.50 11.50 -10.50
N GLY A 169 3.28 11.29 -10.02
CA GLY A 169 2.67 12.12 -8.98
C GLY A 169 3.42 12.07 -7.65
N PHE A 170 4.20 11.01 -7.39
CA PHE A 170 4.97 10.84 -6.16
C PHE A 170 6.40 11.37 -6.26
N LEU A 171 6.82 12.00 -7.37
CA LEU A 171 8.19 12.51 -7.52
C LEU A 171 8.62 13.37 -6.31
N GLY A 172 9.80 13.05 -5.77
CA GLY A 172 10.35 13.70 -4.59
C GLY A 172 9.78 13.21 -3.24
N ALA A 173 8.78 12.32 -3.22
CA ALA A 173 8.34 11.69 -1.99
C ALA A 173 9.50 10.88 -1.38
N PRO A 174 9.82 11.07 -0.08
CA PRO A 174 10.88 10.33 0.58
C PRO A 174 10.76 8.81 0.49
N TYR A 175 11.90 8.14 0.39
CA TYR A 175 11.94 6.69 0.53
C TYR A 175 11.68 6.30 1.99
N GLN A 176 10.68 5.45 2.22
CA GLN A 176 10.37 4.89 3.54
C GLN A 176 10.15 3.38 3.41
N TRP A 177 11.01 2.60 4.07
CA TRP A 177 10.85 1.14 4.13
C TRP A 177 9.49 0.74 4.70
N GLY A 178 8.79 -0.15 4.01
CA GLY A 178 7.44 -0.58 4.39
C GLY A 178 6.36 0.46 4.10
N GLY A 179 6.68 1.66 3.61
CA GLY A 179 5.73 2.75 3.38
C GLY A 179 4.91 2.61 2.09
N ARG A 180 3.69 3.13 2.11
CA ARG A 180 2.73 3.15 0.97
C ARG A 180 1.97 4.46 0.84
N GLU A 181 2.12 5.36 1.79
CA GLU A 181 1.41 6.63 1.78
C GLU A 181 2.09 7.67 0.88
N SER A 182 1.44 8.81 0.72
CA SER A 182 1.96 9.88 -0.12
C SER A 182 3.17 10.62 0.48
N LEU A 183 3.33 10.60 1.81
CA LEU A 183 4.44 11.25 2.51
C LEU A 183 5.73 10.45 2.47
N GLY A 184 5.65 9.15 2.22
CA GLY A 184 6.81 8.28 2.11
C GLY A 184 6.41 6.87 1.74
N LEU A 185 7.20 6.26 0.87
CA LEU A 185 6.96 4.90 0.41
C LEU A 185 8.23 4.23 -0.10
N ASP A 186 8.19 2.91 -0.21
CA ASP A 186 9.26 2.11 -0.81
C ASP A 186 8.98 1.73 -2.27
N CYS A 187 9.91 0.99 -2.87
CA CYS A 187 9.89 0.64 -4.29
C CYS A 187 8.63 -0.13 -4.69
N SER A 188 8.28 -1.18 -3.95
CA SER A 188 7.10 -2.00 -4.23
C SER A 188 5.80 -1.32 -3.78
N GLY A 189 5.84 -0.43 -2.78
CA GLY A 189 4.75 0.45 -2.40
C GLY A 189 4.37 1.42 -3.51
N LEU A 190 5.35 1.95 -4.25
CA LEU A 190 5.11 2.83 -5.42
C LEU A 190 4.32 2.08 -6.50
N VAL A 191 4.79 0.88 -6.85
CA VAL A 191 4.12 0.00 -7.82
C VAL A 191 2.70 -0.34 -7.35
N GLN A 192 2.54 -0.67 -6.07
CA GLN A 192 1.25 -1.03 -5.50
C GLN A 192 0.26 0.13 -5.56
N GLN A 193 0.67 1.35 -5.22
CA GLN A 193 -0.19 2.52 -5.27
C GLN A 193 -0.51 2.94 -6.71
N ALA A 194 0.48 2.90 -7.60
CA ALA A 194 0.32 3.23 -9.01
C ALA A 194 -0.70 2.32 -9.71
N LEU A 195 -0.61 1.00 -9.50
CA LEU A 195 -1.51 0.02 -10.12
C LEU A 195 -2.88 -0.03 -9.44
N ALA A 196 -2.94 0.15 -8.11
CA ALA A 196 -4.23 0.21 -7.41
C ALA A 196 -5.09 1.39 -7.88
N ALA A 197 -4.47 2.55 -8.17
CA ALA A 197 -5.17 3.72 -8.71
C ALA A 197 -5.77 3.48 -10.11
N THR A 198 -5.26 2.50 -10.86
CA THR A 198 -5.82 2.05 -12.14
C THR A 198 -6.75 0.84 -12.00
N GLY A 199 -7.14 0.49 -10.78
CA GLY A 199 -8.04 -0.63 -10.50
C GLY A 199 -7.37 -2.01 -10.47
N LYS A 200 -6.03 -2.09 -10.48
CA LYS A 200 -5.30 -3.36 -10.43
C LYS A 200 -4.71 -3.59 -9.04
N ALA A 201 -5.27 -4.56 -8.31
CA ALA A 201 -4.70 -5.03 -7.05
C ALA A 201 -3.43 -5.85 -7.30
N VAL A 202 -2.40 -5.64 -6.48
CA VAL A 202 -1.10 -6.29 -6.61
C VAL A 202 -0.52 -6.62 -5.24
N PRO A 203 0.29 -7.69 -5.12
CA PRO A 203 0.96 -8.03 -3.88
C PRO A 203 1.88 -6.91 -3.37
N ARG A 204 2.16 -6.93 -2.06
CA ARG A 204 2.93 -5.88 -1.38
C ARG A 204 4.41 -5.87 -1.74
N ASP A 205 5.05 -7.04 -1.82
CA ASP A 205 6.50 -7.15 -1.88
C ASP A 205 7.03 -7.37 -3.30
N THR A 206 8.24 -6.89 -3.53
CA THR A 206 8.93 -6.98 -4.82
C THR A 206 9.00 -8.41 -5.35
N ASP A 207 9.33 -9.39 -4.51
CA ASP A 207 9.43 -10.80 -4.92
C ASP A 207 8.06 -11.39 -5.28
N MET A 208 7.01 -11.02 -4.54
CA MET A 208 5.64 -11.41 -4.85
C MET A 208 5.15 -10.77 -6.15
N GLN A 209 5.43 -9.47 -6.36
CA GLN A 209 5.08 -8.76 -7.60
C GLN A 209 5.79 -9.37 -8.81
N PHE A 210 7.06 -9.76 -8.68
CA PHE A 210 7.82 -10.42 -9.74
C PHE A 210 7.20 -11.76 -10.17
N GLY A 211 6.68 -12.54 -9.21
CA GLY A 211 5.98 -13.80 -9.46
C GLY A 211 4.53 -13.62 -9.94
N PHE A 212 3.92 -12.46 -9.72
CA PHE A 212 2.51 -12.19 -10.02
C PHE A 212 2.25 -11.82 -11.48
N PHE A 213 3.19 -11.11 -12.13
CA PHE A 213 3.01 -10.64 -13.50
C PHE A 213 3.64 -11.56 -14.54
N ALA A 214 3.17 -11.45 -15.78
CA ALA A 214 3.75 -12.17 -16.91
C ALA A 214 5.16 -11.63 -17.23
N PRO A 215 6.14 -12.51 -17.50
CA PRO A 215 7.44 -12.10 -18.02
C PRO A 215 7.30 -11.51 -19.42
N ILE A 216 8.17 -10.55 -19.72
CA ILE A 216 8.39 -10.04 -21.08
C ILE A 216 9.88 -10.09 -21.41
N ASP A 217 10.20 -10.11 -22.70
CA ASP A 217 11.56 -9.92 -23.16
C ASP A 217 11.96 -8.45 -23.00
N GLU A 218 13.24 -8.22 -22.69
CA GLU A 218 13.78 -6.88 -22.52
C GLU A 218 13.58 -6.00 -23.77
N ALA A 219 13.63 -6.60 -24.95
CA ALA A 219 13.43 -5.92 -26.23
C ALA A 219 12.00 -5.33 -26.37
N ASP A 220 11.02 -5.90 -25.68
CA ASP A 220 9.60 -5.55 -25.74
C ASP A 220 9.17 -4.53 -24.67
N ARG A 221 10.12 -4.06 -23.85
CA ARG A 221 9.86 -3.15 -22.74
C ARG A 221 9.27 -1.83 -23.22
N ARG A 222 8.22 -1.37 -22.53
CA ARG A 222 7.54 -0.10 -22.81
C ARG A 222 7.04 0.56 -21.53
N ARG A 223 6.51 1.77 -21.67
CA ARG A 223 5.88 2.52 -20.57
C ARG A 223 4.87 1.65 -19.80
N GLY A 224 4.95 1.68 -18.48
CA GLY A 224 4.10 0.94 -17.56
C GLY A 224 4.58 -0.48 -17.24
N ASP A 225 5.53 -1.02 -18.00
CA ASP A 225 6.21 -2.26 -17.63
C ASP A 225 7.10 -2.05 -16.40
N LEU A 226 7.46 -3.15 -15.74
CA LEU A 226 8.24 -3.16 -14.52
C LEU A 226 9.59 -3.82 -14.75
N VAL A 227 10.63 -3.26 -14.14
CA VAL A 227 11.97 -3.85 -14.07
C VAL A 227 12.29 -4.22 -12.64
N PHE A 228 12.84 -5.41 -12.45
CA PHE A 228 13.13 -5.97 -11.14
C PHE A 228 14.61 -6.25 -10.96
N TRP A 229 15.07 -6.09 -9.72
CA TRP A 229 16.33 -6.59 -9.19
C TRP A 229 16.06 -7.44 -7.95
N LYS A 230 17.10 -8.04 -7.38
CA LYS A 230 16.98 -8.67 -6.07
C LYS A 230 16.60 -7.62 -5.01
N GLY A 231 15.35 -7.63 -4.59
CA GLY A 231 14.82 -6.74 -3.55
C GLY A 231 14.43 -5.32 -4.01
N HIS A 232 14.42 -5.03 -5.32
CA HIS A 232 14.05 -3.71 -5.83
C HIS A 232 13.21 -3.79 -7.11
N VAL A 233 12.35 -2.79 -7.34
CA VAL A 233 11.49 -2.68 -8.52
C VAL A 233 11.35 -1.22 -8.96
N ALA A 234 11.23 -1.01 -10.28
CA ALA A 234 10.95 0.29 -10.87
C ALA A 234 9.88 0.19 -11.98
N ILE A 235 9.23 1.30 -12.29
CA ILE A 235 8.25 1.43 -13.38
C ILE A 235 8.91 2.13 -14.56
N LEU A 236 8.78 1.57 -15.76
CA LEU A 236 9.25 2.19 -16.99
C LEU A 236 8.35 3.37 -17.38
N LEU A 237 8.96 4.53 -17.63
CA LEU A 237 8.28 5.70 -18.20
C LEU A 237 8.25 5.66 -19.74
N ASP A 238 9.23 4.99 -20.32
CA ASP A 238 9.42 4.67 -21.72
C ASP A 238 10.40 3.48 -21.81
N ARG A 239 11.11 3.30 -22.93
CA ARG A 239 12.03 2.18 -23.10
C ARG A 239 13.27 2.29 -22.20
N ASP A 240 13.76 3.49 -21.95
CA ASP A 240 15.12 3.70 -21.40
C ASP A 240 15.11 4.59 -20.15
N THR A 241 13.93 4.93 -19.63
CA THR A 241 13.74 5.77 -18.45
C THR A 241 12.85 5.08 -17.42
N ILE A 242 13.25 5.12 -16.14
CA ILE A 242 12.48 4.57 -15.02
C ILE A 242 12.05 5.63 -14.02
N VAL A 243 10.98 5.35 -13.29
CA VAL A 243 10.62 6.01 -12.03
C VAL A 243 10.57 4.98 -10.90
N HIS A 244 11.16 5.31 -9.76
CA HIS A 244 11.18 4.43 -8.57
C HIS A 244 11.42 5.18 -7.26
N ALA A 245 10.86 4.67 -6.17
CA ALA A 245 11.31 5.02 -4.83
C ALA A 245 12.58 4.22 -4.54
N ASN A 246 13.70 4.89 -4.24
CA ASN A 246 14.98 4.21 -4.07
C ASN A 246 15.80 4.77 -2.90
N ALA A 247 16.60 3.90 -2.28
CA ALA A 247 17.47 4.23 -1.16
C ALA A 247 18.77 4.96 -1.56
N HIS A 248 19.04 5.14 -2.86
CA HIS A 248 20.19 5.93 -3.32
C HIS A 248 19.90 7.43 -3.23
N HIS A 249 18.77 7.86 -3.78
CA HIS A 249 18.27 9.23 -3.70
C HIS A 249 17.49 9.50 -2.41
N MET A 250 17.14 8.46 -1.66
CA MET A 250 16.20 8.52 -0.53
C MET A 250 14.85 9.18 -0.89
N ALA A 251 14.42 9.00 -2.14
CA ALA A 251 13.20 9.58 -2.70
C ALA A 251 12.69 8.80 -3.91
N VAL A 252 11.47 9.15 -4.36
CA VAL A 252 10.99 8.82 -5.71
C VAL A 252 11.70 9.70 -6.73
N ALA A 253 12.46 9.07 -7.62
CA ALA A 253 13.27 9.74 -8.63
C ALA A 253 13.08 9.14 -10.02
N ILE A 254 13.42 9.92 -11.05
CA ILE A 254 13.55 9.48 -12.43
C ILE A 254 15.03 9.27 -12.74
N GLU A 255 15.38 8.15 -13.35
CA GLU A 255 16.74 7.85 -13.78
C GLU A 255 16.74 7.27 -15.20
N PRO A 256 17.79 7.53 -16.00
CA PRO A 256 18.11 6.69 -17.15
C PRO A 256 18.34 5.25 -16.67
N LEU A 257 17.71 4.30 -17.35
CA LEU A 257 17.72 2.89 -16.96
C LEU A 257 19.14 2.32 -16.91
N ASP A 258 19.95 2.58 -17.93
CA ASP A 258 21.32 2.04 -18.02
C ASP A 258 22.23 2.58 -16.90
N GLU A 259 22.05 3.85 -16.52
CA GLU A 259 22.78 4.45 -15.39
C GLU A 259 22.35 3.82 -14.06
N ALA A 260 21.05 3.59 -13.86
CA ALA A 260 20.54 2.91 -12.69
C ALA A 260 21.05 1.46 -12.62
N ILE A 261 21.06 0.73 -13.74
CA ILE A 261 21.60 -0.64 -13.82
C ILE A 261 23.08 -0.65 -13.42
N ALA A 262 23.90 0.20 -14.04
CA ALA A 262 25.33 0.26 -13.76
C ALA A 262 25.61 0.60 -12.28
N ARG A 263 24.86 1.56 -11.73
CA ARG A 263 24.98 1.98 -10.34
C ARG A 263 24.57 0.88 -9.35
N ILE A 264 23.44 0.21 -9.60
CA ILE A 264 22.91 -0.86 -8.74
C ILE A 264 23.83 -2.09 -8.76
N ASP A 265 24.39 -2.41 -9.93
CA ASP A 265 25.39 -3.47 -10.09
C ASP A 265 26.67 -3.17 -9.31
N ALA A 266 27.21 -1.94 -9.45
CA ALA A 266 28.38 -1.48 -8.72
C ALA A 266 28.19 -1.46 -7.19
N ALA A 267 26.94 -1.31 -6.72
CA ALA A 267 26.57 -1.41 -5.31
C ALA A 267 26.43 -2.87 -4.80
N GLY A 268 26.65 -3.87 -5.65
CA GLY A 268 26.65 -5.29 -5.27
C GLY A 268 25.27 -5.98 -5.29
N VAL A 269 24.22 -5.30 -5.78
CA VAL A 269 22.88 -5.90 -5.93
C VAL A 269 22.81 -6.77 -7.19
N GLY A 270 23.53 -6.37 -8.25
CA GLY A 270 23.63 -7.08 -9.52
C GLY A 270 22.75 -6.50 -10.64
N GLN A 271 22.72 -7.21 -11.77
CA GLN A 271 21.89 -6.90 -12.94
C GLN A 271 20.38 -7.11 -12.68
N PRO A 272 19.49 -6.52 -13.51
CA PRO A 272 18.06 -6.82 -13.46
C PRO A 272 17.78 -8.33 -13.51
N THR A 273 16.87 -8.80 -12.65
CA THR A 273 16.42 -10.20 -12.60
C THR A 273 15.32 -10.49 -13.61
N GLY A 274 14.68 -9.46 -14.15
CA GLY A 274 13.77 -9.58 -15.29
C GLY A 274 12.76 -8.44 -15.41
N TRP A 275 11.95 -8.55 -16.44
CA TRP A 275 10.96 -7.56 -16.84
C TRP A 275 9.55 -8.15 -16.76
N ARG A 276 8.57 -7.35 -16.37
CA ARG A 276 7.18 -7.79 -16.21
C ARG A 276 6.19 -6.80 -16.78
N ARG A 277 5.06 -7.31 -17.28
CA ARG A 277 3.94 -6.50 -17.77
C ARG A 277 2.70 -6.65 -16.87
N PRO A 278 2.25 -5.56 -16.21
CA PRO A 278 0.93 -5.47 -15.61
C PRO A 278 -0.21 -5.47 -16.65
#